data_AF-A0A940R973-F1
#
_entry.id   AF-A0A940R973-F1
#
_cell.length_a   1.000
_cell.length_b   1.000
_cell.length_c   1.000
_cell.angle_alpha   90.00
_cell.angle_beta   90.00
_cell.angle_gamma   90.00
#
_symmetry.space_group_name_H-M   'P 1'
#
loop_
_entity.id
_entity.type
_entity.pdbx_description
1 polymer ?
#
loop_
_entity_poly.entity_id
_entity_poly.type
_entity_poly.pdbx_seq_one_letter_code
_entity_poly.pdbx_strand_id
1 'polypeptide(L)'
;MMKKYFSRFVLIGWGLAMTQFYQNCAPTSGFDTFETELSSTAMGDTDAVDSVGAHPLDEKSTVSVRKQHVVSKEYVAGIFREVFTSTKYPISNLDALIDKWVLFKSAQFGGSCNFYSVYSTKDCNGSTANANLPYFTEDNTVRESFRIQLCQNVLGVDAGVNGALEKVGLTIASPVNATNLTLAYGLFYRHGPPETLVLNSLLDLDSTLTAGKADLKERWRAALLQVCESPNWQLF
;
A
#
# COMPACT_ATOMS: atom_id res chain seq x y z
N MET A 1 51.95 -27.64 8.14
CA MET A 1 50.47 -27.69 8.06
C MET A 1 49.84 -26.65 9.01
N MET A 2 49.81 -25.35 8.66
CA MET A 2 49.30 -24.33 9.61
C MET A 2 48.80 -23.02 8.97
N LYS A 3 48.29 -23.05 7.72
CA LYS A 3 47.83 -21.83 7.01
C LYS A 3 46.34 -21.76 6.66
N LYS A 4 45.53 -22.79 6.95
CA LYS A 4 44.11 -22.84 6.52
C LYS A 4 43.07 -22.40 7.58
N TYR A 5 43.47 -22.17 8.83
CA TYR A 5 42.52 -21.84 9.90
C TYR A 5 42.31 -20.34 10.16
N PHE A 6 43.21 -19.47 9.66
CA PHE A 6 43.14 -18.04 9.95
C PHE A 6 42.10 -17.27 9.10
N SER A 7 41.66 -17.83 7.97
CA SER A 7 40.76 -17.15 7.03
C SER A 7 39.28 -17.23 7.42
N ARG A 8 38.85 -18.23 8.21
CA ARG A 8 37.44 -18.40 8.58
C ARG A 8 37.01 -17.56 9.79
N PHE A 9 37.92 -17.23 10.70
CA PHE A 9 37.59 -16.41 11.87
C PHE A 9 37.41 -14.92 11.53
N VAL A 10 38.11 -14.42 10.50
CA VAL A 10 37.99 -13.01 10.07
C VAL A 10 36.63 -12.75 9.38
N LEU A 11 36.07 -13.73 8.67
CA LEU A 11 34.78 -13.60 7.99
C LEU A 11 33.57 -13.64 8.93
N ILE A 12 33.68 -14.31 10.09
CA ILE A 12 32.60 -14.36 11.09
C ILE A 12 32.59 -13.08 11.93
N GLY A 13 33.75 -12.47 12.19
CA GLY A 13 33.85 -11.21 12.93
C GLY A 13 33.22 -10.02 12.19
N TRP A 14 33.32 -9.97 10.85
CA TRP A 14 32.71 -8.91 10.05
C TRP A 14 31.18 -9.03 9.92
N GLY A 15 30.63 -10.25 9.99
CA GLY A 15 29.18 -10.46 9.97
C GLY A 15 28.45 -9.98 11.22
N LEU A 16 29.10 -10.03 12.38
CA LEU A 16 28.53 -9.58 13.67
C LEU A 16 28.67 -8.07 13.91
N ALA A 17 29.63 -7.40 13.27
CA ALA A 17 29.76 -5.95 13.36
C ALA A 17 28.69 -5.20 12.53
N MET A 18 28.23 -5.78 11.42
CA MET A 18 27.23 -5.14 10.54
C MET A 18 25.79 -5.22 11.04
N THR A 19 25.46 -6.13 11.97
CA THR A 19 24.11 -6.22 12.54
C THR A 19 23.87 -5.25 13.71
N GLN A 20 24.94 -4.68 14.29
CA GLN A 20 24.81 -3.70 15.38
C GLN A 20 24.62 -2.26 14.89
N PHE A 21 24.85 -1.97 13.61
CA PHE A 21 24.62 -0.63 13.05
C PHE A 21 23.17 -0.37 12.60
N TYR A 22 22.30 -1.38 12.57
CA TYR A 22 20.87 -1.21 12.24
C TYR A 22 19.94 -1.00 13.44
N GLN A 23 20.46 -0.94 14.67
CA GLN A 23 19.65 -0.70 15.87
C GLN A 23 19.72 0.73 16.44
N ASN A 24 20.54 1.62 15.89
CA ASN A 24 20.77 2.96 16.45
C ASN A 24 20.20 4.13 15.63
N CYS A 25 19.15 3.91 14.83
CA CYS A 25 18.34 5.02 14.28
C CYS A 25 17.19 5.43 15.22
N ALA A 26 17.48 5.55 16.52
CA ALA A 26 16.65 6.26 17.47
C ALA A 26 17.56 6.95 18.50
N PRO A 27 17.56 8.29 18.61
CA PRO A 27 18.14 8.95 19.77
C PRO A 27 17.29 8.63 21.01
N THR A 28 17.72 7.63 21.79
CA THR A 28 17.24 7.38 23.16
C THR A 28 17.90 8.39 24.11
N SER A 29 17.44 9.62 24.05
CA SER A 29 17.69 10.62 25.09
C SER A 29 16.43 11.47 25.25
N GLY A 30 15.46 10.93 26.01
CA GLY A 30 14.21 11.64 26.30
C GLY A 30 12.99 10.82 26.72
N PHE A 31 13.10 9.51 26.95
CA PHE A 31 11.95 8.65 27.28
C PHE A 31 11.77 8.29 28.77
N ASP A 32 12.54 8.92 29.69
CA ASP A 32 12.43 8.65 31.13
C ASP A 32 11.46 9.58 31.89
N THR A 33 10.51 10.23 31.20
CA THR A 33 9.46 11.03 31.87
C THR A 33 8.03 10.74 31.41
N PHE A 34 7.80 9.66 30.67
CA PHE A 34 6.45 9.31 30.17
C PHE A 34 5.75 8.18 30.95
N GLU A 35 6.36 7.62 31.99
CA GLU A 35 5.75 6.55 32.81
C GLU A 35 5.04 7.04 34.09
N THR A 36 4.89 8.36 34.29
CA THR A 36 4.22 8.91 35.50
C THR A 36 2.87 9.60 35.24
N GLU A 37 2.20 9.31 34.12
CA GLU A 37 0.79 9.70 33.90
C GLU A 37 -0.12 8.56 33.44
N LEU A 38 0.31 7.31 33.59
CA LEU A 38 -0.56 6.13 33.45
C LEU A 38 -1.16 5.73 34.80
N SER A 39 -1.85 6.68 35.45
CA SER A 39 -2.78 6.38 36.54
C SER A 39 -3.79 7.52 36.76
N SER A 40 -4.76 7.67 35.86
CA SER A 40 -6.08 8.23 36.22
C SER A 40 -7.11 8.03 35.09
N THR A 41 -7.36 6.78 34.70
CA THR A 41 -8.70 6.43 34.19
C THR A 41 -9.63 6.26 35.39
N ALA A 42 -9.98 7.38 36.02
CA ALA A 42 -11.06 7.47 36.99
C ALA A 42 -12.07 8.50 36.48
N MET A 43 -13.32 8.08 36.56
CA MET A 43 -14.50 8.74 36.00
C MET A 43 -14.70 10.16 36.51
N GLY A 44 -15.36 10.97 35.66
CA GLY A 44 -15.63 12.40 35.79
C GLY A 44 -15.68 13.02 37.18
N ASP A 45 -15.13 14.23 37.28
CA ASP A 45 -15.78 15.30 38.02
C ASP A 45 -15.40 16.66 37.42
N THR A 46 -16.34 17.56 37.57
CA THR A 46 -16.40 18.97 37.20
C THR A 46 -15.39 19.85 37.96
N ASP A 47 -14.96 20.92 37.28
CA ASP A 47 -14.34 22.15 37.77
C ASP A 47 -12.82 22.21 38.05
N ALA A 48 -12.23 23.29 37.49
CA ALA A 48 -10.96 23.97 37.78
C ALA A 48 -9.66 23.33 37.21
N VAL A 49 -8.66 24.05 36.66
CA VAL A 49 -8.35 25.49 36.44
C VAL A 49 -7.19 25.57 35.42
N ASP A 50 -7.17 26.64 34.65
CA ASP A 50 -6.20 27.20 33.68
C ASP A 50 -4.79 26.60 33.43
N SER A 51 -4.56 26.37 32.12
CA SER A 51 -3.38 26.69 31.28
C SER A 51 -2.05 25.98 31.51
N VAL A 52 -1.49 25.37 30.45
CA VAL A 52 -0.35 25.88 29.63
C VAL A 52 -0.23 25.00 28.37
N GLY A 53 -0.27 25.61 27.17
CA GLY A 53 0.14 24.95 25.92
C GLY A 53 -1.01 24.59 24.96
N ALA A 54 -1.71 25.59 24.43
CA ALA A 54 -2.66 25.38 23.34
C ALA A 54 -1.92 24.91 22.07
N HIS A 55 -1.91 23.61 21.80
CA HIS A 55 -1.71 23.10 20.44
C HIS A 55 -2.88 23.57 19.58
N PRO A 56 -2.67 24.06 18.35
CA PRO A 56 -3.75 24.43 17.43
C PRO A 56 -4.40 23.16 16.86
N LEU A 57 -5.10 22.40 17.71
CA LEU A 57 -5.84 21.19 17.34
C LEU A 57 -7.03 21.03 18.29
N ASP A 58 -8.02 21.91 18.18
CA ASP A 58 -9.36 21.66 18.71
C ASP A 58 -10.45 21.99 17.70
N GLU A 59 -10.12 21.91 16.41
CA GLU A 59 -11.16 21.48 15.49
C GLU A 59 -11.31 19.98 15.72
N LYS A 60 -12.30 19.61 16.55
CA LYS A 60 -12.79 18.23 16.68
C LYS A 60 -13.12 17.74 15.27
N SER A 61 -12.12 17.21 14.58
CA SER A 61 -12.31 16.31 13.46
C SER A 61 -13.14 15.17 14.05
N THR A 62 -14.44 15.24 13.82
CA THR A 62 -15.34 14.13 14.07
C THR A 62 -14.85 12.99 13.19
N VAL A 63 -13.97 12.16 13.74
CA VAL A 63 -13.55 10.91 13.10
C VAL A 63 -14.85 10.19 12.80
N SER A 64 -15.13 9.99 11.52
CA SER A 64 -16.33 9.31 11.08
C SER A 64 -16.38 7.94 11.77
N VAL A 65 -17.31 7.78 12.71
CA VAL A 65 -17.54 6.52 13.44
C VAL A 65 -18.18 5.46 12.52
N ARG A 66 -18.48 5.82 11.26
CA ARG A 66 -18.91 4.85 10.25
C ARG A 66 -17.70 4.06 9.78
N LYS A 67 -17.71 2.77 10.12
CA LYS A 67 -16.92 1.74 9.48
C LYS A 67 -17.12 1.86 7.97
N GLN A 68 -16.07 2.28 7.26
CA GLN A 68 -16.11 2.36 5.81
C GLN A 68 -16.15 0.93 5.27
N HIS A 69 -17.19 0.63 4.49
CA HIS A 69 -17.23 -0.63 3.76
C HIS A 69 -16.24 -0.54 2.61
N VAL A 70 -15.45 -1.60 2.46
CA VAL A 70 -14.50 -1.67 1.39
C VAL A 70 -14.84 -2.82 0.46
N VAL A 71 -14.62 -2.59 -0.83
CA VAL A 71 -14.92 -3.54 -1.91
C VAL A 71 -14.27 -4.91 -1.70
N SER A 72 -14.94 -5.94 -2.23
CA SER A 72 -14.56 -7.35 -2.05
C SER A 72 -13.28 -7.74 -2.80
N LYS A 73 -12.74 -8.94 -2.49
CA LYS A 73 -11.58 -9.51 -3.18
C LYS A 73 -11.78 -9.59 -4.70
N GLU A 74 -12.99 -9.91 -5.17
CA GLU A 74 -13.30 -10.04 -6.59
C GLU A 74 -13.26 -8.69 -7.31
N TYR A 75 -13.75 -7.63 -6.66
CA TYR A 75 -13.70 -6.29 -7.22
C TYR A 75 -12.25 -5.80 -7.34
N VAL A 76 -11.45 -5.95 -6.28
CA VAL A 76 -10.02 -5.59 -6.31
C VAL A 76 -9.31 -6.37 -7.41
N ALA A 77 -9.48 -7.69 -7.46
CA ALA A 77 -8.91 -8.53 -8.51
C ALA A 77 -9.36 -8.10 -9.92
N GLY A 78 -10.63 -7.72 -10.08
CA GLY A 78 -11.19 -7.21 -11.33
C GLY A 78 -10.49 -5.93 -11.80
N ILE A 79 -10.30 -4.95 -10.90
CA ILE A 79 -9.57 -3.71 -11.20
C ILE A 79 -8.14 -4.03 -11.65
N PHE A 80 -7.41 -4.87 -10.92
CA PHE A 80 -6.03 -5.20 -11.29
C PHE A 80 -5.94 -5.94 -12.64
N ARG A 81 -6.87 -6.85 -12.94
CA ARG A 81 -6.93 -7.47 -14.28
C ARG A 81 -7.24 -6.44 -15.36
N GLU A 82 -8.21 -5.58 -15.13
CA GLU A 82 -8.60 -4.57 -16.11
C GLU A 82 -7.44 -3.62 -16.45
N VAL A 83 -6.74 -3.14 -15.42
CA VAL A 83 -5.63 -2.19 -15.55
C VAL A 83 -4.38 -2.85 -16.12
N PHE A 84 -4.01 -4.04 -15.64
CA PHE A 84 -2.68 -4.62 -15.93
C PHE A 84 -2.69 -5.76 -16.96
N THR A 85 -3.83 -6.30 -17.36
CA THR A 85 -3.89 -7.27 -18.46
C THR A 85 -3.66 -6.54 -19.78
N SER A 86 -2.50 -6.78 -20.40
CA SER A 86 -2.15 -6.29 -21.74
C SER A 86 -1.70 -7.45 -22.63
N THR A 87 -2.11 -7.41 -23.91
CA THR A 87 -1.61 -8.33 -24.94
C THR A 87 -0.26 -7.89 -25.51
N LYS A 88 0.04 -6.58 -25.45
CA LYS A 88 1.28 -5.99 -25.96
C LYS A 88 2.41 -6.03 -24.93
N TYR A 89 2.08 -5.84 -23.65
CA TYR A 89 3.02 -5.83 -22.53
C TYR A 89 2.55 -6.81 -21.43
N PRO A 90 2.54 -8.12 -21.71
CA PRO A 90 2.02 -9.10 -20.74
C PRO A 90 2.91 -9.20 -19.49
N ILE A 91 2.28 -9.19 -18.32
CA ILE A 91 2.92 -9.56 -17.05
C ILE A 91 2.77 -11.07 -16.89
N SER A 92 3.88 -11.80 -16.94
CA SER A 92 3.92 -13.27 -17.03
C SER A 92 3.21 -14.02 -15.89
N ASN A 93 3.05 -13.39 -14.72
CA ASN A 93 2.47 -13.99 -13.52
C ASN A 93 1.36 -13.13 -12.89
N LEU A 94 0.66 -12.30 -13.67
CA LEU A 94 -0.36 -11.38 -13.14
C LEU A 94 -1.42 -12.09 -12.29
N ASP A 95 -2.07 -13.13 -12.83
CA ASP A 95 -3.09 -13.86 -12.08
C ASP A 95 -2.53 -14.53 -10.83
N ALA A 96 -1.30 -15.03 -10.87
CA ALA A 96 -0.66 -15.62 -9.69
C ALA A 96 -0.36 -14.57 -8.61
N LEU A 97 -0.01 -13.33 -9.01
CA LEU A 97 0.17 -12.21 -8.07
C LEU A 97 -1.17 -11.80 -7.45
N ILE A 98 -2.23 -11.71 -8.26
CA ILE A 98 -3.59 -11.40 -7.79
C ILE A 98 -4.08 -12.50 -6.83
N ASP A 99 -3.88 -13.77 -7.18
CA ASP A 99 -4.22 -14.90 -6.32
C ASP A 99 -3.50 -14.79 -4.97
N LYS A 100 -2.18 -14.58 -4.99
CA LYS A 100 -1.32 -14.51 -3.81
C LYS A 100 -1.67 -13.36 -2.87
N TRP A 101 -1.90 -12.18 -3.42
CA TRP A 101 -2.04 -10.95 -2.63
C TRP A 101 -3.50 -10.55 -2.35
N VAL A 102 -4.47 -11.03 -3.13
CA VAL A 102 -5.88 -10.62 -2.98
C VAL A 102 -6.79 -11.84 -2.80
N LEU A 103 -6.90 -12.73 -3.79
CA LEU A 103 -7.96 -13.75 -3.77
C LEU A 103 -7.80 -14.75 -2.61
N PHE A 104 -6.56 -15.18 -2.32
CA PHE A 104 -6.28 -16.08 -1.19
C PHE A 104 -6.28 -15.38 0.19
N LYS A 105 -6.51 -14.07 0.21
CA LYS A 105 -6.62 -13.24 1.42
C LYS A 105 -8.07 -12.90 1.75
N SER A 106 -8.98 -13.84 1.51
CA SER A 106 -10.43 -13.63 1.68
C SER A 106 -10.80 -13.15 3.10
N ALA A 107 -10.09 -13.61 4.14
CA ALA A 107 -10.31 -13.13 5.50
C ALA A 107 -10.08 -11.61 5.67
N GLN A 108 -9.23 -11.00 4.85
CA GLN A 108 -8.94 -9.56 4.89
C GLN A 108 -9.83 -8.77 3.92
N PHE A 109 -10.08 -9.32 2.72
CA PHE A 109 -10.80 -8.62 1.65
C PHE A 109 -12.30 -8.93 1.58
N GLY A 110 -12.78 -9.89 2.38
CA GLY A 110 -14.15 -10.39 2.25
C GLY A 110 -14.33 -11.23 0.99
N GLY A 111 -15.60 -11.50 0.69
CA GLY A 111 -15.99 -12.38 -0.41
C GLY A 111 -15.94 -13.84 0.03
N SER A 112 -17.13 -14.46 0.10
CA SER A 112 -17.26 -15.90 0.33
C SER A 112 -16.48 -16.65 -0.74
N CYS A 113 -15.73 -17.68 -0.36
CA CYS A 113 -15.18 -18.61 -1.33
C CYS A 113 -16.17 -19.75 -1.60
N ASN A 114 -16.24 -20.21 -2.84
CA ASN A 114 -17.03 -21.36 -3.20
C ASN A 114 -16.14 -22.61 -3.21
N PHE A 115 -16.28 -23.45 -2.19
CA PHE A 115 -15.57 -24.73 -2.09
C PHE A 115 -15.87 -25.68 -3.27
N TYR A 116 -17.02 -25.49 -3.92
CA TYR A 116 -17.48 -26.29 -5.04
C TYR A 116 -17.27 -25.61 -6.40
N SER A 117 -16.76 -24.36 -6.45
CA SER A 117 -16.49 -23.72 -7.74
C SER A 117 -15.23 -24.35 -8.35
N VAL A 118 -15.43 -25.06 -9.45
CA VAL A 118 -14.37 -25.55 -10.34
C VAL A 118 -13.47 -26.62 -9.73
N TYR A 119 -14.03 -27.78 -9.32
CA TYR A 119 -13.30 -29.04 -8.98
C TYR A 119 -11.98 -28.89 -8.19
N SER A 120 -11.82 -27.79 -7.45
CA SER A 120 -10.59 -27.40 -6.79
C SER A 120 -10.95 -26.48 -5.64
N THR A 121 -10.30 -26.69 -4.50
CA THR A 121 -10.43 -25.86 -3.31
C THR A 121 -9.66 -24.53 -3.45
N LYS A 122 -9.29 -24.17 -4.69
CA LYS A 122 -8.40 -23.05 -5.00
C LYS A 122 -8.99 -21.72 -4.56
N ASP A 123 -10.27 -21.48 -4.83
CA ASP A 123 -10.95 -20.23 -4.43
C ASP A 123 -10.95 -20.02 -2.90
N CYS A 124 -10.90 -21.13 -2.16
CA CYS A 124 -10.83 -21.14 -0.70
C CYS A 124 -9.40 -21.25 -0.15
N ASN A 125 -8.36 -21.17 -1.00
CA ASN A 125 -6.97 -21.42 -0.62
C ASN A 125 -6.80 -22.73 0.20
N GLY A 126 -7.55 -23.78 -0.17
CA GLY A 126 -7.52 -25.07 0.51
C GLY A 126 -8.24 -25.15 1.86
N SER A 127 -8.94 -24.10 2.32
CA SER A 127 -9.60 -24.08 3.64
C SER A 127 -11.07 -23.68 3.59
N THR A 128 -11.95 -24.47 4.18
CA THR A 128 -13.39 -24.17 4.31
C THR A 128 -13.70 -23.06 5.31
N ALA A 129 -12.71 -22.63 6.12
CA ALA A 129 -12.90 -21.59 7.14
C ALA A 129 -13.37 -20.24 6.54
N ASN A 130 -13.06 -20.00 5.27
CA ASN A 130 -13.41 -18.76 4.57
C ASN A 130 -14.66 -18.87 3.68
N ALA A 131 -15.38 -19.99 3.73
CA ALA A 131 -16.54 -20.22 2.86
C ALA A 131 -17.71 -19.28 3.17
N ASN A 132 -17.87 -18.88 4.43
CA ASN A 132 -18.99 -18.05 4.90
C ASN A 132 -18.55 -16.66 5.36
N LEU A 133 -17.60 -16.03 4.66
CA LEU A 133 -17.20 -14.66 4.97
C LEU A 133 -18.22 -13.64 4.45
N PRO A 134 -18.41 -12.53 5.16
CA PRO A 134 -19.14 -11.38 4.63
C PRO A 134 -18.56 -10.93 3.29
N TYR A 135 -19.44 -10.46 2.39
CA TYR A 135 -19.01 -9.97 1.09
C TYR A 135 -18.11 -8.72 1.19
N PHE A 136 -18.39 -7.86 2.16
CA PHE A 136 -17.61 -6.66 2.47
C PHE A 136 -16.86 -6.84 3.79
N THR A 137 -15.67 -6.27 3.89
CA THR A 137 -14.91 -6.18 5.14
C THR A 137 -14.65 -4.73 5.50
N GLU A 138 -14.30 -4.54 6.77
CA GLU A 138 -13.80 -3.27 7.27
C GLU A 138 -12.37 -3.05 6.78
N ASP A 139 -12.03 -1.79 6.57
CA ASP A 139 -10.65 -1.43 6.26
C ASP A 139 -9.72 -1.79 7.42
N ASN A 140 -8.56 -2.36 7.09
CA ASN A 140 -7.57 -2.74 8.09
C ASN A 140 -6.17 -2.76 7.48
N THR A 141 -5.17 -2.49 8.33
CA THR A 141 -3.77 -2.37 7.92
C THR A 141 -3.21 -3.60 7.19
N VAL A 142 -3.71 -4.81 7.51
CA VAL A 142 -3.26 -6.04 6.86
C VAL A 142 -3.74 -6.10 5.40
N ARG A 143 -5.01 -5.78 5.15
CA ARG A 143 -5.60 -5.66 3.81
C ARG A 143 -4.82 -4.67 2.95
N GLU A 144 -4.56 -3.50 3.52
CA GLU A 144 -3.80 -2.42 2.88
C GLU A 144 -2.38 -2.85 2.53
N SER A 145 -1.70 -3.55 3.43
CA SER A 145 -0.36 -4.07 3.19
C SER A 145 -0.30 -5.01 1.98
N PHE A 146 -1.31 -5.89 1.81
CA PHE A 146 -1.34 -6.81 0.68
C PHE A 146 -1.64 -6.11 -0.63
N ARG A 147 -2.49 -5.07 -0.63
CA ARG A 147 -2.72 -4.23 -1.81
C ARG A 147 -1.45 -3.52 -2.23
N ILE A 148 -0.76 -2.87 -1.29
CA ILE A 148 0.51 -2.18 -1.53
C ILE A 148 1.53 -3.15 -2.13
N GLN A 149 1.65 -4.36 -1.57
CA GLN A 149 2.50 -5.40 -2.13
C GLN A 149 2.10 -5.75 -3.57
N LEU A 150 0.81 -5.89 -3.88
CA LEU A 150 0.38 -6.14 -5.24
C LEU A 150 0.77 -4.99 -6.18
N CYS A 151 0.50 -3.74 -5.81
CA CYS A 151 0.89 -2.54 -6.57
C CYS A 151 2.39 -2.52 -6.87
N GLN A 152 3.23 -2.75 -5.86
CA GLN A 152 4.69 -2.77 -5.99
C GLN A 152 5.17 -3.91 -6.90
N ASN A 153 4.55 -5.09 -6.81
CA ASN A 153 4.93 -6.22 -7.65
C ASN A 153 4.53 -6.01 -9.12
N VAL A 154 3.34 -5.46 -9.40
CA VAL A 154 2.89 -5.25 -10.78
C VAL A 154 3.57 -4.04 -11.44
N LEU A 155 3.77 -2.94 -10.70
CA LEU A 155 4.44 -1.73 -11.22
C LEU A 155 5.96 -1.79 -11.11
N GLY A 156 6.51 -2.71 -10.33
CA GLY A 156 7.95 -2.94 -10.21
C GLY A 156 8.59 -3.48 -11.49
N VAL A 157 7.80 -3.95 -12.45
CA VAL A 157 8.27 -4.38 -13.77
C VAL A 157 7.84 -3.40 -14.86
N ASP A 158 8.70 -3.18 -15.86
CA ASP A 158 8.42 -2.28 -16.98
C ASP A 158 7.14 -2.65 -17.74
N ALA A 159 6.82 -3.96 -17.82
CA ALA A 159 5.60 -4.44 -18.47
C ALA A 159 4.33 -3.91 -17.79
N GLY A 160 4.29 -3.78 -16.46
CA GLY A 160 3.11 -3.29 -15.75
C GLY A 160 2.89 -1.80 -15.91
N VAL A 161 3.97 -1.01 -15.93
CA VAL A 161 3.89 0.43 -16.24
C VAL A 161 3.37 0.63 -17.67
N ASN A 162 3.95 -0.06 -18.65
CA ASN A 162 3.50 0.03 -20.04
C ASN A 162 2.05 -0.45 -20.22
N GLY A 163 1.70 -1.58 -19.60
CA GLY A 163 0.35 -2.15 -19.67
C GLY A 163 -0.70 -1.21 -19.10
N ALA A 164 -0.43 -0.56 -17.95
CA ALA A 164 -1.33 0.42 -17.35
C ALA A 164 -1.50 1.67 -18.22
N LEU A 165 -0.40 2.24 -18.73
CA LEU A 165 -0.45 3.44 -19.58
C LEU A 165 -1.19 3.16 -20.91
N GLU A 166 -1.02 1.97 -21.47
CA GLU A 166 -1.71 1.56 -22.71
C GLU A 166 -3.24 1.63 -22.57
N LYS A 167 -3.79 1.30 -21.39
CA LYS A 167 -5.23 1.33 -21.13
C LYS A 167 -5.86 2.71 -21.29
N VAL A 168 -5.06 3.74 -21.11
CA VAL A 168 -5.48 5.14 -21.22
C VAL A 168 -4.90 5.81 -22.48
N GLY A 169 -4.40 5.02 -23.44
CA GLY A 169 -3.83 5.53 -24.68
C GLY A 169 -2.52 6.28 -24.51
N LEU A 170 -1.82 6.06 -23.38
CA LEU A 170 -0.54 6.66 -23.08
C LEU A 170 0.60 5.67 -23.32
N THR A 171 1.82 6.20 -23.35
CA THR A 171 3.06 5.43 -23.43
C THR A 171 4.06 5.98 -22.42
N ILE A 172 5.15 5.26 -22.15
CA ILE A 172 6.24 5.77 -21.29
C ILE A 172 6.81 7.10 -21.80
N ALA A 173 6.77 7.34 -23.12
CA ALA A 173 7.25 8.58 -23.73
C ALA A 173 6.26 9.75 -23.56
N SER A 174 5.03 9.49 -23.12
CA SER A 174 4.02 10.53 -22.89
C SER A 174 4.46 11.43 -21.73
N PRO A 175 4.31 12.76 -21.84
CA PRO A 175 4.69 13.67 -20.76
C PRO A 175 3.81 13.45 -19.53
N VAL A 176 4.40 13.51 -18.34
CA VAL A 176 3.67 13.51 -17.08
C VAL A 176 3.12 14.92 -16.86
N ASN A 177 1.83 15.12 -17.13
CA ASN A 177 1.16 16.41 -16.99
C ASN A 177 -0.27 16.22 -16.44
N ALA A 178 -0.95 17.30 -16.10
CA ALA A 178 -2.27 17.26 -15.46
C ALA A 178 -3.30 16.39 -16.22
N THR A 179 -3.35 16.51 -17.55
CA THR A 179 -4.27 15.75 -18.40
C THR A 179 -3.94 14.26 -18.36
N ASN A 180 -2.68 13.89 -18.56
CA ASN A 180 -2.27 12.49 -18.59
C ASN A 180 -2.33 11.83 -17.20
N LEU A 181 -2.04 12.57 -16.14
CA LEU A 181 -2.22 12.12 -14.75
C LEU A 181 -3.68 11.88 -14.42
N THR A 182 -4.60 12.72 -14.91
CA THR A 182 -6.04 12.53 -14.72
C THR A 182 -6.52 11.24 -15.39
N LEU A 183 -6.02 10.94 -16.60
CA LEU A 183 -6.30 9.68 -17.27
C LEU A 183 -5.78 8.48 -16.48
N ALA A 184 -4.52 8.52 -16.04
CA ALA A 184 -3.91 7.47 -15.24
C ALA A 184 -4.61 7.27 -13.88
N TYR A 185 -5.10 8.35 -13.26
CA TYR A 185 -5.90 8.29 -12.04
C TYR A 185 -7.22 7.53 -12.25
N GLY A 186 -7.88 7.76 -13.39
CA GLY A 186 -9.13 7.09 -13.77
C GLY A 186 -9.02 5.57 -13.94
N LEU A 187 -7.81 5.00 -14.00
CA LEU A 187 -7.61 3.54 -14.01
C LEU A 187 -8.14 2.86 -12.74
N PHE A 188 -8.04 3.54 -11.61
CA PHE A 188 -8.46 3.02 -10.31
C PHE A 188 -9.73 3.72 -9.81
N TYR A 189 -9.84 5.02 -10.03
CA TYR A 189 -10.93 5.86 -9.51
C TYR A 189 -12.03 6.08 -10.56
N ARG A 190 -13.12 5.31 -10.46
CA ARG A 190 -14.23 5.36 -11.44
C ARG A 190 -15.24 6.47 -11.20
N HIS A 191 -15.21 7.11 -10.03
CA HIS A 191 -16.26 8.03 -9.59
C HIS A 191 -16.05 9.49 -10.00
N GLY A 192 -14.92 9.82 -10.62
CA GLY A 192 -14.67 11.18 -11.11
C GLY A 192 -13.19 11.52 -11.28
N PRO A 193 -12.90 12.75 -11.75
CA PRO A 193 -11.53 13.24 -11.84
C PRO A 193 -10.90 13.39 -10.45
N PRO A 194 -9.55 13.42 -10.35
CA PRO A 194 -8.87 13.63 -9.08
C PRO A 194 -9.21 15.01 -8.51
N GLU A 195 -9.31 15.08 -7.18
CA GLU A 195 -9.35 16.35 -6.47
C GLU A 195 -8.08 17.17 -6.77
N THR A 196 -8.20 18.50 -6.76
CA THR A 196 -7.09 19.40 -7.08
C THR A 196 -5.85 19.14 -6.22
N LEU A 197 -6.03 18.82 -4.94
CA LEU A 197 -4.93 18.50 -4.02
C LEU A 197 -4.18 17.23 -4.45
N VAL A 198 -4.90 16.18 -4.85
CA VAL A 198 -4.32 14.92 -5.31
C VAL A 198 -3.55 15.14 -6.61
N LEU A 199 -4.14 15.87 -7.55
CA LEU A 199 -3.48 16.18 -8.82
C LEU A 199 -2.21 17.02 -8.62
N ASN A 200 -2.27 18.02 -7.74
CA ASN A 200 -1.11 18.85 -7.40
C ASN A 200 0.00 18.04 -6.71
N SER A 201 -0.35 17.09 -5.83
CA SER A 201 0.63 16.19 -5.21
C SER A 201 1.33 15.31 -6.25
N LEU A 202 0.62 14.79 -7.25
CA LEU A 202 1.22 14.00 -8.33
C LEU A 202 2.13 14.85 -9.24
N LEU A 203 1.74 16.10 -9.51
CA LEU A 203 2.57 17.06 -10.25
C LEU A 203 3.82 17.47 -9.47
N ASP A 204 3.72 17.62 -8.15
CA ASP A 204 4.86 17.93 -7.28
C ASP A 204 5.83 16.75 -7.16
N LEU A 205 5.31 15.51 -7.09
CA LEU A 205 6.11 14.29 -7.19
C LEU A 205 6.89 14.28 -8.52
N ASP A 206 6.23 14.57 -9.63
CA ASP A 206 6.84 14.62 -10.95
C ASP A 206 7.94 15.71 -11.06
N SER A 207 7.68 16.89 -10.50
CA SER A 207 8.63 18.00 -10.39
C SER A 207 9.88 17.57 -9.61
N THR A 208 9.67 16.93 -8.45
CA THR A 208 10.75 16.45 -7.57
C THR A 208 11.62 15.40 -8.27
N LEU A 209 11.00 14.44 -8.96
CA LEU A 209 11.71 13.41 -9.72
C LEU A 209 12.44 13.99 -10.93
N THR A 210 11.88 15.01 -11.57
CA THR A 210 12.53 15.75 -12.65
C THR A 210 13.78 16.47 -12.15
N ALA A 211 13.70 17.15 -11.01
CA ALA A 211 14.86 17.79 -10.38
C ALA A 211 15.94 16.76 -9.99
N GLY A 212 15.52 15.56 -9.58
CA GLY A 212 16.37 14.40 -9.33
C GLY A 212 16.92 13.71 -10.59
N LYS A 213 16.60 14.20 -11.80
CA LYS A 213 16.98 13.61 -13.09
C LYS A 213 16.52 12.16 -13.28
N ALA A 214 15.40 11.78 -12.67
CA ALA A 214 14.75 10.51 -12.94
C ALA A 214 14.30 10.46 -14.40
N ASP A 215 14.40 9.28 -15.02
CA ASP A 215 13.86 9.11 -16.37
C ASP A 215 12.32 9.16 -16.35
N LEU A 216 11.72 9.34 -17.53
CA LEU A 216 10.27 9.46 -17.65
C LEU A 216 9.54 8.17 -17.22
N LYS A 217 10.23 7.03 -17.30
CA LYS A 217 9.71 5.73 -16.90
C LYS A 217 9.57 5.62 -15.38
N GLU A 218 10.59 5.98 -14.61
CA GLU A 218 10.54 6.00 -13.15
C GLU A 218 9.51 7.02 -12.65
N ARG A 219 9.38 8.16 -13.35
CA ARG A 219 8.33 9.15 -13.07
C ARG A 219 6.93 8.59 -13.23
N TRP A 220 6.65 7.91 -14.34
CA TRP A 220 5.38 7.22 -14.54
C TRP A 220 5.14 6.09 -13.54
N ARG A 221 6.18 5.31 -13.23
CA ARG A 221 6.11 4.26 -12.21
C ARG A 221 5.72 4.84 -10.85
N ALA A 222 6.35 5.92 -10.42
CA ALA A 222 6.07 6.55 -9.14
C ALA A 222 4.65 7.13 -9.09
N ALA A 223 4.21 7.82 -10.15
CA ALA A 223 2.86 8.36 -10.24
C ALA A 223 1.79 7.25 -10.19
N LEU A 224 1.94 6.19 -11.00
CA LEU A 224 1.02 5.04 -10.98
C LEU A 224 1.05 4.31 -9.64
N LEU A 225 2.22 4.22 -9.00
CA LEU A 225 2.36 3.57 -7.70
C LEU A 225 1.59 4.35 -6.62
N GLN A 226 1.74 5.68 -6.57
CA GLN A 226 1.01 6.53 -5.62
C GLN A 226 -0.51 6.42 -5.82
N VAL A 227 -0.99 6.38 -7.07
CA VAL A 227 -2.42 6.21 -7.37
C VAL A 227 -2.92 4.83 -6.93
N CYS A 228 -2.16 3.76 -7.25
CA CYS A 228 -2.52 2.38 -6.92
C CYS A 228 -2.53 2.14 -5.40
N GLU A 229 -1.55 2.68 -4.68
CA GLU A 229 -1.38 2.51 -3.23
C GLU A 229 -2.37 3.33 -2.41
N SER A 230 -3.04 4.33 -2.98
CA SER A 230 -4.04 5.11 -2.24
C SER A 230 -5.32 4.28 -1.98
N PRO A 231 -5.87 4.25 -0.76
CA PRO A 231 -7.02 3.40 -0.43
C PRO A 231 -8.36 3.84 -1.00
N ASN A 232 -8.48 5.12 -1.37
CA ASN A 232 -9.78 5.74 -1.57
C ASN A 232 -10.58 5.15 -2.74
N TRP A 233 -9.93 4.55 -3.74
CA TRP A 233 -10.63 3.91 -4.87
C TRP A 233 -11.36 2.62 -4.48
N GLN A 234 -11.12 2.11 -3.27
CA GLN A 234 -11.74 0.90 -2.76
C GLN A 234 -12.99 1.17 -1.91
N LEU A 235 -13.24 2.43 -1.59
CA LEU A 235 -14.36 2.83 -0.73
C LEU A 235 -15.66 2.85 -1.53
N PHE A 236 -16.74 2.37 -0.91
CA PHE A 236 -18.10 2.34 -1.47
C PHE A 236 -19.10 2.94 -0.46
#